data_AF-A0A933C267-F1
#
_entry.id   AF-A0A933C267-F1
#
_cell.length_a   1.000
_cell.length_b   1.000
_cell.length_c   1.000
_cell.angle_alpha   90.00
_cell.angle_beta   90.00
_cell.angle_gamma   90.00
#
_symmetry.space_group_name_H-M   'P 1'
#
loop_
_entity.id
_entity.type
_entity.pdbx_description
1 polymer ?
#
loop_
_entity_poly.entity_id
_entity_poly.type
_entity_poly.pdbx_seq_one_letter_code
_entity_poly.pdbx_strand_id
1 'polypeptide(L)'
;LNTMREVIRALQHDINNPLTIILAYLRRAEKAASGSEEILKNLAEIKNGAERIAKSLSDFATAKAYATVESPVGPLAQPISDDPARRMDEAGPQRS
;
A
#
# COMPACT_ATOMS: atom_id res chain seq x y z
N LEU A 1 -2.76 -5.00 16.63
CA LEU A 1 -2.05 -4.97 15.33
C LEU A 1 -2.94 -5.39 14.14
N ASN A 2 -3.85 -6.37 14.26
CA ASN A 2 -4.77 -6.76 13.18
C ASN A 2 -5.69 -5.62 12.68
N THR A 3 -6.20 -4.78 13.59
CA THR A 3 -7.14 -3.70 13.27
C THR A 3 -6.57 -2.65 12.30
N MET A 4 -5.28 -2.29 12.42
CA MET A 4 -4.66 -1.29 11.53
C MET A 4 -4.54 -1.83 10.09
N ARG A 5 -4.21 -3.12 9.94
CA ARG A 5 -4.14 -3.77 8.62
C ARG A 5 -5.51 -3.90 7.97
N GLU A 6 -6.53 -4.21 8.75
CA GLU A 6 -7.92 -4.27 8.27
C GLU A 6 -8.39 -2.90 7.78
N VAL A 7 -8.10 -1.83 8.53
CA VAL A 7 -8.40 -0.45 8.12
C VAL A 7 -7.65 -0.08 6.84
N ILE A 8 -6.36 -0.42 6.72
CA ILE A 8 -5.57 -0.16 5.51
C ILE A 8 -6.13 -0.91 4.30
N ARG A 9 -6.54 -2.18 4.47
CA ARG A 9 -7.17 -2.97 3.38
C ARG A 9 -8.52 -2.40 2.97
N ALA A 10 -9.34 -1.99 3.92
CA ALA A 10 -10.63 -1.35 3.64
C ALA A 10 -10.43 -0.03 2.86
N LEU A 11 -9.51 0.82 3.30
CA LEU A 11 -9.14 2.06 2.60
C LEU A 11 -8.62 1.78 1.18
N GLN A 12 -7.78 0.77 1.00
CA GLN A 12 -7.32 0.38 -0.34
C GLN A 12 -8.49 -0.04 -1.24
N HIS A 13 -9.39 -0.88 -0.74
CA HIS A 13 -10.57 -1.30 -1.50
C HIS A 13 -11.43 -0.10 -1.91
N ASP A 14 -11.74 0.78 -0.95
CA ASP A 14 -12.62 1.92 -1.16
C ASP A 14 -12.03 2.97 -2.10
N ILE A 15 -10.71 3.08 -2.19
CA ILE A 15 -10.04 3.97 -3.15
C ILE A 15 -9.80 3.28 -4.51
N ASN A 16 -9.55 1.98 -4.54
CA ASN A 16 -9.36 1.24 -5.80
C ASN A 16 -10.63 1.22 -6.66
N ASN A 17 -11.82 1.19 -6.03
CA ASN A 17 -13.10 1.24 -6.74
C ASN A 17 -13.28 2.52 -7.59
N PRO A 18 -13.19 3.74 -7.05
CA PRO A 18 -13.28 4.96 -7.84
C PRO A 18 -12.12 5.09 -8.84
N LEU A 19 -10.89 4.66 -8.51
CA LEU A 19 -9.77 4.66 -9.47
C LEU A 19 -10.06 3.75 -10.68
N THR A 20 -10.68 2.59 -10.46
CA THR A 20 -11.10 1.69 -11.54
C THR A 20 -12.11 2.36 -12.46
N ILE A 21 -13.09 3.08 -11.89
CA ILE A 21 -14.08 3.84 -12.65
C ILE A 21 -13.38 4.94 -13.46
N ILE A 22 -12.49 5.72 -12.85
CA ILE A 22 -11.73 6.79 -13.52
C ILE A 22 -10.95 6.22 -14.71
N LEU A 23 -10.21 5.11 -14.53
CA LEU A 23 -9.44 4.48 -15.60
C LEU A 23 -10.33 3.96 -16.73
N ALA A 24 -11.53 3.44 -16.42
CA ALA A 24 -12.48 3.00 -17.44
C ALA A 24 -12.99 4.17 -18.29
N TYR A 25 -13.34 5.30 -17.65
CA TYR A 25 -13.77 6.50 -18.35
C TYR A 25 -12.64 7.18 -19.13
N LEU A 26 -11.41 7.18 -18.61
CA LEU A 26 -10.22 7.66 -19.33
C LEU A 26 -10.01 6.89 -20.64
N ARG A 27 -10.05 5.55 -20.61
CA ARG A 27 -9.93 4.73 -21.83
C ARG A 27 -11.02 5.03 -22.86
N ARG A 28 -12.24 5.32 -22.40
CA ARG A 28 -13.34 5.71 -23.29
C ARG A 28 -13.11 7.11 -23.87
N ALA A 29 -12.65 8.05 -23.06
CA ALA A 29 -12.33 9.42 -23.49
C ALA A 29 -11.15 9.45 -24.47
N GLU A 30 -10.10 8.65 -24.25
CA GLU A 30 -8.95 8.53 -25.16
C GLU A 30 -9.38 8.07 -26.55
N LYS A 31 -10.27 7.06 -26.61
CA LYS A 31 -10.85 6.60 -27.89
C LYS A 31 -11.67 7.69 -28.60
N ALA A 32 -12.40 8.50 -27.84
CA ALA A 32 -13.22 9.58 -28.40
C ALA A 32 -12.38 10.81 -28.82
N ALA A 33 -11.24 11.02 -28.16
CA ALA A 33 -10.35 12.15 -28.37
C ALA A 33 -9.23 11.90 -29.39
N SER A 34 -9.30 10.82 -30.18
CA SER A 34 -8.21 10.36 -31.07
C SER A 34 -7.73 11.40 -32.10
N GLY A 35 -8.50 12.46 -32.36
CA GLY A 35 -8.14 13.57 -33.24
C GLY A 35 -7.64 14.83 -32.55
N SER A 36 -7.54 14.86 -31.22
CA SER A 36 -7.11 16.04 -30.45
C SER A 36 -5.92 15.70 -29.55
N GLU A 37 -4.73 16.08 -29.99
CA GLU A 37 -3.49 15.85 -29.25
C GLU A 37 -3.49 16.54 -27.88
N GLU A 38 -4.09 17.73 -27.79
CA GLU A 38 -4.22 18.45 -26.53
C GLU A 38 -5.08 17.69 -25.51
N ILE A 39 -6.25 17.19 -25.93
CA ILE A 39 -7.12 16.41 -25.04
C ILE A 39 -6.42 15.11 -24.64
N LEU A 40 -5.72 14.44 -25.57
CA LEU A 40 -4.96 13.23 -25.25
C LEU A 40 -3.84 13.49 -24.23
N LYS A 41 -3.14 14.62 -24.30
CA LYS A 41 -2.15 15.03 -23.29
C LYS A 41 -2.80 15.25 -21.92
N ASN A 42 -3.94 15.93 -21.87
CA ASN A 42 -4.67 16.15 -20.62
C ASN A 42 -5.15 14.82 -20.01
N LEU A 43 -5.67 13.90 -20.82
CA LEU A 43 -6.08 12.57 -20.36
C LEU A 43 -4.90 11.74 -19.86
N ALA A 44 -3.73 11.85 -20.49
CA ALA A 44 -2.49 11.20 -20.04
C ALA A 44 -2.04 11.72 -18.66
N GLU A 45 -2.10 13.03 -18.41
CA GLU A 45 -1.79 13.59 -17.09
C GLU A 45 -2.75 13.08 -15.99
N ILE A 46 -4.04 13.00 -16.28
CA ILE A 46 -5.03 12.46 -15.34
C ILE A 46 -4.75 10.98 -15.05
N LYS A 47 -4.43 10.20 -16.09
CA LYS A 47 -4.04 8.78 -15.95
C LYS A 47 -2.79 8.64 -15.07
N ASN A 48 -1.75 9.42 -15.33
CA ASN A 48 -0.52 9.44 -14.53
C ASN A 48 -0.83 9.77 -13.05
N GLY A 49 -1.72 10.72 -12.80
CA GLY A 49 -2.19 11.05 -11.44
C GLY A 49 -2.88 9.88 -10.75
N ALA A 50 -3.80 9.20 -11.43
CA ALA A 50 -4.51 8.04 -10.90
C ALA A 50 -3.56 6.87 -10.58
N GLU A 51 -2.60 6.59 -11.46
CA GLU A 51 -1.58 5.55 -11.27
C GLU A 51 -0.65 5.87 -10.08
N ARG A 52 -0.28 7.14 -9.89
CA ARG A 52 0.50 7.58 -8.72
C ARG A 52 -0.26 7.37 -7.41
N ILE A 53 -1.55 7.66 -7.37
CA ILE A 53 -2.38 7.42 -6.17
C ILE A 53 -2.43 5.92 -5.85
N ALA A 54 -2.69 5.09 -6.86
CA ALA A 54 -2.69 3.64 -6.69
C ALA A 54 -1.35 3.12 -6.15
N LYS A 55 -0.24 3.63 -6.71
CA LYS A 55 1.10 3.29 -6.25
C LYS A 55 1.34 3.71 -4.80
N SER A 56 1.02 4.96 -4.42
CA SER A 56 1.19 5.43 -3.04
C SER A 56 0.38 4.60 -2.03
N LEU A 57 -0.82 4.15 -2.40
CA LEU A 57 -1.63 3.27 -1.55
C LEU A 57 -1.06 1.86 -1.42
N SER A 58 -0.51 1.33 -2.50
CA SER A 58 0.22 0.06 -2.47
C SER A 58 1.45 0.16 -1.58
N ASP A 59 2.27 1.20 -1.78
CA ASP A 59 3.49 1.44 -1.00
C ASP A 59 3.14 1.61 0.49
N PHE A 60 2.10 2.38 0.82
CA PHE A 60 1.63 2.57 2.19
C PHE A 60 1.17 1.27 2.85
N ALA A 61 0.44 0.40 2.15
CA ALA A 61 -0.01 -0.86 2.73
C ALA A 61 1.11 -1.89 2.88
N THR A 62 2.16 -1.79 2.07
CA THR A 62 3.36 -2.65 2.16
C THR A 62 4.40 -2.13 3.14
N ALA A 63 4.34 -0.85 3.54
CA ALA A 63 5.22 -0.29 4.54
C ALA A 63 5.02 -1.04 5.87
N LYS A 64 6.03 -1.83 6.28
CA LYS A 64 6.00 -2.57 7.54
C LYS A 64 5.80 -1.59 8.69
N ALA A 65 4.75 -1.79 9.48
CA ALA A 65 4.61 -1.13 10.77
C ALA A 65 5.86 -1.48 11.61
N TYR A 66 6.59 -0.46 12.07
CA TYR A 66 7.66 -0.62 13.04
C TYR A 66 7.01 -0.72 14.42
N ALA A 67 7.39 -1.72 15.22
CA ALA A 67 7.07 -1.76 16.63
C ALA A 67 8.25 -1.16 17.41
N THR A 68 7.94 -0.34 18.40
CA THR A 68 8.92 0.06 19.41
C THR A 68 9.02 -1.04 20.46
N VAL A 69 10.23 -1.56 20.67
CA VAL A 69 10.55 -2.51 21.73
C VAL A 69 11.30 -1.73 22.83
N GLU A 70 10.82 -1.84 24.06
CA GLU A 70 11.52 -1.33 25.25
C GLU A 70 12.85 -2.08 25.40
N SER A 71 13.95 -1.34 25.51
CA SER A 71 15.27 -1.91 25.72
C SER A 71 16.01 -1.17 26.84
N PRO A 72 17.07 -1.76 27.44
CA PRO A 72 17.88 -1.12 28.48
C PRO A 72 18.53 0.21 28.04
N VAL A 73 18.57 0.48 26.73
CA VAL A 73 19.14 1.71 26.13
C VAL A 73 18.05 2.64 25.57
N GLY A 74 16.77 2.40 25.89
CA GLY A 74 15.62 3.15 25.41
C GLY A 74 14.83 2.45 24.31
N PRO A 75 13.75 3.08 23.79
CA PRO A 75 12.90 2.46 22.78
C PRO A 75 13.64 2.24 21.46
N LEU A 76 13.68 1.00 20.97
CA LEU A 76 14.28 0.64 19.68
C LEU A 76 13.18 0.30 18.67
N ALA A 77 13.26 0.89 17.47
CA ALA A 77 12.37 0.55 16.37
C ALA A 77 12.78 -0.80 15.76
N GLN A 78 11.89 -1.78 15.81
CA GLN A 78 12.06 -3.07 15.14
C GLN A 78 10.98 -3.28 14.09
N PRO A 79 11.32 -3.84 12.92
CA PRO A 79 10.31 -4.23 11.94
C PRO A 79 9.44 -5.34 12.54
N ILE A 80 8.11 -5.18 12.48
CA ILE A 80 7.20 -6.26 12.86
C ILE A 80 7.33 -7.36 11.81
N SER A 81 8.06 -8.41 12.18
CA SER A 81 8.23 -9.60 11.35
C SER A 81 7.08 -10.56 11.63
N ASP A 82 6.20 -10.79 10.65
CA ASP A 82 5.26 -11.93 10.67
C ASP A 82 5.96 -13.23 10.29
N ASP A 83 7.17 -13.47 10.81
CA ASP A 83 7.89 -14.70 10.49
C ASP A 83 7.73 -15.71 11.63
N PRO A 84 6.91 -16.77 11.47
CA PRO A 84 6.71 -17.77 12.51
C PRO A 84 8.01 -18.51 12.89
N ALA A 85 9.06 -18.44 12.07
CA ALA A 85 10.36 -19.03 12.35
C ALA A 85 11.08 -18.39 13.54
N ARG A 86 10.87 -17.09 13.82
CA ARG A 86 11.58 -16.39 14.91
C ARG A 86 11.09 -16.72 16.30
N ARG A 87 9.89 -17.31 16.44
CA ARG A 87 9.32 -17.67 17.75
C ARG A 87 9.95 -18.93 18.37
N MET A 88 10.69 -19.72 17.60
CA MET A 88 11.32 -20.95 18.11
C MET A 88 12.73 -20.73 18.66
N ASP A 89 13.42 -19.63 18.30
CA ASP A 89 14.81 -19.40 18.73
C ASP A 89 14.94 -18.79 20.14
N GLU A 90 13.84 -18.28 20.73
CA GLU A 90 13.84 -17.72 22.09
C GLU A 90 13.49 -18.73 23.19
N ALA A 91 13.03 -19.94 22.83
CA ALA A 91 12.85 -21.03 23.78
C ALA A 91 14.16 -21.81 23.94
N GLY A 92 15.09 -21.25 24.71
CA GLY A 92 16.32 -21.92 25.10
C GLY A 92 16.06 -23.31 25.70
N PRO A 93 17.00 -24.26 25.57
CA PRO A 93 16.77 -25.65 25.96
C PRO A 93 16.55 -25.74 27.48
N GLN A 94 15.36 -26.17 27.90
CA GLN A 94 15.12 -26.63 29.26
C GLN A 94 15.97 -27.89 29.48
N ARG A 95 17.09 -27.74 30.19
CA ARG A 95 17.86 -28.86 30.69
C ARG A 95 17.13 -29.43 31.91
N SER A 96 16.62 -30.64 31.71
CA SER A 96 16.16 -31.62 32.72
C SER A 96 17.25 -31.98 33.71
#